data_AF-A0A418ER49-F1
#
_entry.id   AF-A0A418ER49-F1
#
_cell.length_a   1.000
_cell.length_b   1.000
_cell.length_c   1.000
_cell.angle_alpha   90.00
_cell.angle_beta   90.00
_cell.angle_gamma   90.00
#
_symmetry.space_group_name_H-M   'P 1'
#
loop_
_entity.id
_entity.type
_entity.pdbx_description
1 polymer ?
#
loop_
_entity_poly.entity_id
_entity_poly.type
_entity_poly.pdbx_seq_one_letter_code
_entity_poly.pdbx_strand_id
1 'polypeptide(L)'
;MCTLQIAALGALIKAAVDIPGMSDDDETEIIQSAVEKIVADVESFMPRAYWERIVTSKAVPDAQRELLQSRLFVYYGDKLPYLPYLSEDDERLILHATIAILTDAMGNTKLDDILSQETTSLSLIAIYIREAMGIDDVEILRRKVADMINLPIPMPQPVVNWLIEKGVTALLSVLSRAVDVSLLECFGKDATHHVKTIGEFQAVLRGNVTQLLHNKMSVVLLPAFVERFVISSVIDTYFELYVTNERINTAVSSVIRRGK
;
A
#
# COMPACT_ATOMS: atom_id res chain seq x y z
N MET A 1 6.96 -22.12 -9.99
CA MET A 1 8.18 -21.30 -10.08
C MET A 1 9.40 -22.15 -9.74
N CYS A 2 10.60 -21.78 -10.16
CA CYS A 2 11.83 -22.43 -9.69
C CYS A 2 12.44 -21.70 -8.48
N THR A 3 13.33 -22.37 -7.75
CA THR A 3 14.02 -21.83 -6.56
C THR A 3 14.77 -20.53 -6.84
N LEU A 4 15.34 -20.37 -8.04
CA LEU A 4 15.99 -19.13 -8.49
C LEU A 4 15.01 -17.95 -8.57
N GLN A 5 13.78 -18.16 -9.05
CA GLN A 5 12.76 -17.12 -9.12
C GLN A 5 12.25 -16.74 -7.73
N ILE A 6 12.16 -17.70 -6.81
CA ILE A 6 11.79 -17.45 -5.41
C ILE A 6 12.87 -16.63 -4.70
N ALA A 7 14.14 -16.96 -4.89
CA ALA A 7 15.26 -16.21 -4.33
C ALA A 7 15.31 -14.77 -4.87
N ALA A 8 15.13 -14.59 -6.18
CA ALA A 8 15.07 -13.26 -6.80
C ALA A 8 13.87 -12.44 -6.27
N LEU A 9 12.71 -13.09 -6.08
CA LEU A 9 11.52 -12.47 -5.51
C LEU A 9 11.76 -12.03 -4.06
N GLY A 10 12.38 -12.88 -3.25
CA GLY A 10 12.78 -12.56 -1.88
C GLY A 10 13.76 -11.39 -1.81
N ALA A 11 14.77 -11.37 -2.69
CA ALA A 11 15.72 -10.26 -2.76
C ALA A 11 15.04 -8.94 -3.16
N LEU A 12 14.07 -8.97 -4.07
CA LEU A 12 13.33 -7.81 -4.52
C LEU A 12 12.42 -7.25 -3.41
N ILE A 13 11.80 -8.13 -2.63
CA ILE A 13 11.02 -7.77 -1.43
C ILE A 13 11.94 -7.18 -0.37
N LYS A 14 13.02 -7.87 0.01
CA LYS A 14 14.03 -7.37 0.95
C LYS A 14 14.57 -5.99 0.56
N ALA A 15 14.77 -5.72 -0.73
CA ALA A 15 15.24 -4.42 -1.19
C ALA A 15 14.30 -3.24 -0.83
N ALA A 16 13.06 -3.51 -0.40
CA ALA A 16 12.06 -2.56 0.02
C ALA A 16 11.59 -2.73 1.48
N VAL A 17 11.97 -3.83 2.14
CA VAL A 17 11.60 -4.17 3.51
C VAL A 17 12.86 -4.23 4.35
N ASP A 18 12.86 -3.48 5.45
CA ASP A 18 13.92 -3.53 6.47
C ASP A 18 13.29 -4.07 7.74
N ILE A 19 13.67 -5.28 8.16
CA ILE A 19 13.21 -5.93 9.38
C ILE A 19 14.10 -5.47 10.54
N PRO A 20 13.59 -4.65 11.48
CA PRO A 20 14.42 -4.04 12.51
C PRO A 20 15.11 -5.07 13.40
N GLY A 21 16.43 -4.92 13.58
CA GLY A 21 17.21 -5.73 14.52
C GLY A 21 17.65 -7.10 13.98
N MET A 22 17.48 -7.35 12.69
CA MET A 22 17.93 -8.57 12.00
C MET A 22 19.21 -8.31 11.20
N SER A 23 20.06 -9.33 11.04
CA SER A 23 21.22 -9.23 10.13
C SER A 23 20.79 -9.41 8.68
N ASP A 24 21.54 -8.83 7.74
CA ASP A 24 21.24 -8.94 6.30
C ASP A 24 21.11 -10.41 5.84
N ASP A 25 21.93 -11.32 6.38
CA ASP A 25 21.92 -12.73 6.01
C ASP A 25 20.67 -13.43 6.56
N ASP A 26 20.35 -13.22 7.84
CA ASP A 26 19.16 -13.79 8.50
C ASP A 26 17.88 -13.27 7.86
N GLU A 27 17.83 -11.97 7.53
CA GLU A 27 16.70 -11.33 6.86
C GLU A 27 16.46 -11.93 5.47
N THR A 28 17.53 -12.19 4.73
CA THR A 28 17.43 -12.83 3.41
C THR A 28 16.84 -14.23 3.52
N GLU A 29 17.32 -15.03 4.47
CA GLU A 29 16.83 -16.39 4.68
C GLU A 29 15.36 -16.41 5.11
N ILE A 30 14.98 -15.54 6.05
CA ILE A 30 13.62 -15.46 6.57
C ILE A 30 12.64 -14.98 5.50
N ILE A 31 12.98 -13.90 4.76
CA ILE A 31 12.13 -13.39 3.68
C ILE A 31 12.02 -14.43 2.56
N GLN A 32 13.10 -15.10 2.18
CA GLN A 32 13.04 -16.13 1.15
C GLN A 32 12.15 -17.32 1.58
N SER A 33 12.27 -17.76 2.84
CA SER A 33 11.42 -18.82 3.40
C SER A 33 9.93 -18.40 3.44
N ALA A 34 9.66 -17.15 3.80
CA ALA A 34 8.33 -16.58 3.80
C ALA A 34 7.71 -16.59 2.40
N VAL A 35 8.46 -16.07 1.42
CA VAL A 35 8.05 -16.02 0.02
C VAL A 35 7.80 -17.42 -0.52
N GLU A 36 8.67 -18.40 -0.23
CA GLU A 36 8.48 -19.79 -0.65
C GLU A 36 7.15 -20.37 -0.16
N LYS A 37 6.84 -20.19 1.13
CA LYS A 37 5.57 -20.65 1.71
C LYS A 37 4.36 -19.97 1.07
N ILE A 38 4.41 -18.64 0.89
CA ILE A 38 3.33 -17.88 0.28
C ILE A 38 3.11 -18.31 -1.17
N VAL A 39 4.18 -18.44 -1.97
CA VAL A 39 4.13 -18.87 -3.37
C VAL A 39 3.50 -20.27 -3.48
N ALA A 40 3.91 -21.20 -2.61
CA ALA A 40 3.36 -22.56 -2.60
C ALA A 40 1.86 -22.59 -2.25
N ASP A 41 1.43 -21.78 -1.29
CA ASP A 41 0.04 -21.71 -0.88
C ASP A 41 -0.84 -21.00 -1.94
N VAL A 42 -0.33 -19.92 -2.55
CA VAL A 42 -0.97 -19.24 -3.69
C VAL A 42 -1.10 -20.18 -4.90
N GLU A 43 -0.07 -20.98 -5.20
CA GLU A 43 -0.11 -22.01 -6.25
C GLU A 43 -1.22 -23.03 -6.01
N SER A 44 -1.38 -23.48 -4.76
CA SER A 44 -2.41 -24.43 -4.34
C SER A 44 -3.82 -23.83 -4.43
N PHE A 45 -3.97 -22.55 -4.08
CA PHE A 45 -5.26 -21.86 -4.05
C PHE A 45 -5.78 -21.51 -5.46
N MET A 46 -4.89 -21.09 -6.37
CA MET A 46 -5.31 -20.56 -7.66
C MET A 46 -5.64 -21.65 -8.68
N PRO A 47 -6.59 -21.40 -9.60
CA PRO A 47 -6.81 -22.31 -10.72
C PRO A 47 -5.54 -22.40 -11.57
N ARG A 48 -5.18 -23.63 -11.96
CA ARG A 48 -3.97 -23.92 -12.74
C ARG A 48 -3.80 -23.04 -14.00
N ALA A 49 -4.90 -22.69 -14.66
CA ALA A 49 -4.88 -21.82 -15.83
C ALA A 49 -4.43 -20.37 -15.54
N TYR A 50 -4.61 -19.86 -14.32
CA TYR A 50 -4.08 -18.56 -13.90
C TYR A 50 -2.61 -18.68 -13.49
N TRP A 51 -2.26 -19.74 -12.76
CA TRP A 51 -0.87 -20.01 -12.39
C TRP A 51 0.03 -20.15 -13.61
N GLU A 52 -0.43 -20.89 -14.62
CA GLU A 52 0.28 -21.06 -15.88
C GLU A 52 0.51 -19.71 -16.58
N ARG A 53 -0.32 -18.67 -16.37
CA ARG A 53 -0.12 -17.33 -16.96
C ARG A 53 0.92 -16.47 -16.25
N ILE A 54 1.32 -16.81 -15.03
CA ILE A 54 2.50 -16.19 -14.40
C ILE A 54 3.77 -16.66 -15.13
N VAL A 55 3.74 -17.92 -15.58
CA VAL A 55 4.87 -18.59 -16.23
C VAL A 55 4.80 -18.45 -17.77
N THR A 56 3.62 -18.18 -18.33
CA THR A 56 3.37 -18.09 -19.78
C THR A 56 2.97 -16.68 -20.20
N SER A 57 3.38 -16.22 -21.38
CA SER A 57 3.21 -14.83 -21.84
C SER A 57 1.77 -14.45 -22.27
N LYS A 58 0.73 -15.02 -21.67
CA LYS A 58 -0.68 -14.69 -21.99
C LYS A 58 -1.28 -13.79 -20.92
N ALA A 59 -1.33 -12.51 -21.21
CA ALA A 59 -1.86 -11.48 -20.32
C ALA A 59 -3.31 -11.77 -19.87
N VAL A 60 -3.56 -11.53 -18.59
CA VAL A 60 -4.89 -11.47 -17.97
C VAL A 60 -5.35 -10.00 -17.96
N PRO A 61 -6.60 -9.69 -18.35
CA PRO A 61 -7.14 -8.34 -18.26
C PRO A 61 -7.07 -7.77 -16.84
N ASP A 62 -6.77 -6.47 -16.71
CA ASP A 62 -6.55 -5.78 -15.43
C ASP A 62 -7.68 -6.02 -14.41
N ALA A 63 -8.94 -5.89 -14.83
CA ALA A 63 -10.10 -6.11 -13.96
C ALA A 63 -10.15 -7.53 -13.36
N GLN A 64 -9.65 -8.54 -14.09
CA GLN A 64 -9.57 -9.91 -13.57
C GLN A 64 -8.38 -10.09 -12.62
N ARG A 65 -7.27 -9.39 -12.86
CA ARG A 65 -6.09 -9.39 -11.99
C ARG A 65 -6.43 -8.73 -10.64
N GLU A 66 -7.09 -7.58 -10.67
CA GLU A 66 -7.57 -6.87 -9.47
C GLU A 66 -8.56 -7.72 -8.66
N LEU A 67 -9.50 -8.40 -9.34
CA LEU A 67 -10.44 -9.30 -8.66
C LEU A 67 -9.73 -10.50 -8.02
N LEU A 68 -8.74 -11.09 -8.70
CA LEU A 68 -7.96 -12.20 -8.17
C LEU A 68 -7.13 -11.77 -6.96
N GLN A 69 -6.46 -10.61 -7.06
CA GLN A 69 -5.71 -10.00 -5.97
C GLN A 69 -6.60 -9.77 -4.74
N SER A 70 -7.77 -9.16 -4.94
CA SER A 70 -8.75 -8.94 -3.86
C SER A 70 -9.18 -10.26 -3.20
N ARG A 71 -9.43 -11.31 -3.98
CA ARG A 71 -9.80 -12.63 -3.43
C ARG A 71 -8.67 -13.29 -2.64
N LEU A 72 -7.43 -13.16 -3.10
CA LEU A 72 -6.26 -13.66 -2.37
C LEU A 72 -6.12 -12.93 -1.04
N PHE A 73 -6.26 -11.61 -1.01
CA PHE A 73 -6.21 -10.85 0.24
C PHE A 73 -7.33 -11.23 1.21
N VAL A 74 -8.56 -11.46 0.72
CA VAL A 74 -9.64 -11.99 1.57
C VAL A 74 -9.31 -13.38 2.12
N TYR A 75 -8.72 -14.27 1.30
CA TYR A 75 -8.33 -15.61 1.74
C TYR A 75 -7.26 -15.58 2.84
N TYR A 76 -6.26 -14.72 2.70
CA TYR A 76 -5.17 -14.59 3.66
C TYR A 76 -5.50 -13.71 4.87
N GLY A 77 -6.53 -12.85 4.79
CA GLY A 77 -6.99 -12.05 5.93
C GLY A 77 -7.39 -12.91 7.13
N ASP A 78 -7.98 -14.08 6.89
CA ASP A 78 -8.38 -15.03 7.93
C ASP A 78 -7.31 -16.10 8.23
N LYS A 79 -6.26 -16.17 7.41
CA LYS A 79 -5.24 -17.24 7.42
C LYS A 79 -3.87 -16.70 7.05
N LEU A 80 -3.34 -15.81 7.88
CA LEU A 80 -1.92 -15.52 7.79
C LEU A 80 -1.14 -16.84 7.94
N PRO A 81 -0.17 -17.14 7.06
CA PRO A 81 0.60 -18.38 7.07
C PRO A 81 1.30 -18.70 8.40
N TYR A 82 1.33 -17.74 9.34
CA TYR A 82 2.00 -17.76 10.63
C TYR A 82 3.48 -18.02 10.44
N LEU A 83 4.23 -16.95 10.26
CA LEU A 83 5.67 -16.99 10.09
C LEU A 83 6.33 -16.65 11.44
N PRO A 84 6.85 -17.64 12.20
CA PRO A 84 7.21 -17.49 13.61
C PRO A 84 8.35 -16.50 13.91
N TYR A 85 8.98 -15.94 12.87
CA TYR A 85 10.11 -15.00 12.97
C TYR A 85 9.74 -13.59 12.51
N LEU A 86 8.50 -13.37 12.08
CA LEU A 86 8.01 -12.09 11.57
C LEU A 86 6.92 -11.55 12.47
N SER A 87 6.83 -10.23 12.57
CA SER A 87 5.63 -9.60 13.14
C SER A 87 4.45 -9.80 12.18
N GLU A 88 3.21 -9.75 12.69
CA GLU A 88 2.00 -9.84 11.83
C GLU A 88 2.02 -8.81 10.71
N ASP A 89 2.56 -7.62 10.98
CA ASP A 89 2.68 -6.56 9.99
C ASP A 89 3.73 -6.91 8.91
N ASP A 90 4.90 -7.43 9.30
CA ASP A 90 5.94 -7.80 8.32
C ASP A 90 5.50 -9.00 7.48
N GLU A 91 4.78 -9.95 8.10
CA GLU A 91 4.16 -11.07 7.41
C GLU A 91 3.12 -10.62 6.38
N ARG A 92 2.19 -9.74 6.77
CA ARG A 92 1.18 -9.16 5.87
C ARG A 92 1.83 -8.41 4.71
N LEU A 93 2.91 -7.70 5.00
CA LEU A 93 3.64 -6.91 4.04
C LEU A 93 4.39 -7.77 3.01
N ILE A 94 5.08 -8.84 3.44
CA ILE A 94 5.71 -9.80 2.52
C ILE A 94 4.65 -10.54 1.69
N LEU A 95 3.52 -10.90 2.30
CA LEU A 95 2.36 -11.49 1.61
C LEU A 95 1.82 -10.56 0.51
N HIS A 96 1.57 -9.30 0.84
CA HIS A 96 1.00 -8.33 -0.08
C HIS A 96 1.93 -8.03 -1.25
N ALA A 97 3.22 -7.88 -0.98
CA ALA A 97 4.24 -7.72 -2.01
C ALA A 97 4.31 -8.95 -2.92
N THR A 98 4.31 -10.16 -2.35
CA THR A 98 4.35 -11.41 -3.11
C THR A 98 3.15 -11.55 -4.04
N ILE A 99 1.93 -11.38 -3.53
CA ILE A 99 0.69 -11.47 -4.32
C ILE A 99 0.68 -10.43 -5.44
N ALA A 100 1.12 -9.21 -5.16
CA ALA A 100 1.16 -8.16 -6.16
C ALA A 100 2.16 -8.44 -7.29
N ILE A 101 3.34 -8.97 -6.98
CA ILE A 101 4.32 -9.34 -8.02
C ILE A 101 3.76 -10.49 -8.87
N LEU A 102 3.17 -11.49 -8.23
CA LEU A 102 2.56 -12.62 -8.93
C LEU A 102 1.41 -12.19 -9.83
N THR A 103 0.56 -11.28 -9.38
CA THR A 103 -0.56 -10.75 -10.18
C THR A 103 -0.09 -9.77 -11.26
N ASP A 104 0.96 -8.98 -11.01
CA ASP A 104 1.53 -8.12 -12.04
C ASP A 104 2.18 -8.93 -13.17
N ALA A 105 2.88 -10.01 -12.80
CA ALA A 105 3.46 -10.97 -13.74
C ALA A 105 2.43 -11.65 -14.67
N MET A 106 1.14 -11.66 -14.31
CA MET A 106 0.06 -12.13 -15.18
C MET A 106 -0.39 -11.07 -16.21
N GLY A 107 0.12 -9.84 -16.13
CA GLY A 107 -0.24 -8.73 -16.99
C GLY A 107 0.59 -8.64 -18.26
N ASN A 108 0.93 -7.41 -18.64
CA ASN A 108 1.81 -7.14 -19.77
C ASN A 108 3.30 -7.24 -19.39
N THR A 109 3.61 -7.19 -18.10
CA THR A 109 4.94 -7.36 -17.51
C THR A 109 5.16 -8.84 -17.20
N LYS A 110 6.27 -9.43 -17.66
CA LYS A 110 6.59 -10.83 -17.32
C LYS A 110 7.29 -10.91 -15.97
N LEU A 111 7.17 -12.06 -15.30
CA LEU A 111 7.86 -12.30 -14.03
C LEU A 111 9.38 -12.08 -14.16
N ASP A 112 10.02 -12.64 -15.18
CA ASP A 112 11.47 -12.49 -15.37
C ASP A 112 11.86 -11.02 -15.63
N ASP A 113 11.00 -10.24 -16.31
CA ASP A 113 11.24 -8.82 -16.54
C ASP A 113 11.17 -8.05 -15.21
N ILE A 114 10.22 -8.37 -14.33
CA ILE A 114 10.09 -7.78 -12.99
C ILE A 114 11.29 -8.16 -12.12
N LEU A 115 11.66 -9.44 -12.11
CA LEU A 115 12.76 -9.98 -11.30
C LEU A 115 14.15 -9.48 -11.77
N SER A 116 14.28 -9.13 -13.05
CA SER A 116 15.52 -8.57 -13.62
C SER A 116 15.72 -7.08 -13.36
N GLN A 117 14.71 -6.38 -12.82
CA GLN A 117 14.85 -4.97 -12.48
C GLN A 117 15.80 -4.82 -11.28
N GLU A 118 16.86 -4.03 -11.46
CA GLU A 118 17.77 -3.62 -10.37
C GLU A 118 17.06 -2.77 -9.31
N THR A 119 15.87 -2.24 -9.63
CA THR A 119 15.09 -1.37 -8.75
C THR A 119 13.70 -1.95 -8.49
N THR A 120 13.28 -1.91 -7.22
CA THR A 120 11.91 -2.23 -6.82
C THR A 120 10.92 -1.35 -7.59
N SER A 121 9.92 -1.96 -8.23
CA SER A 121 8.91 -1.24 -9.01
C SER A 121 8.10 -0.27 -8.15
N LEU A 122 7.66 0.86 -8.72
CA LEU A 122 6.80 1.83 -8.02
C LEU A 122 5.51 1.18 -7.51
N SER A 123 5.00 0.16 -8.21
CA SER A 123 3.83 -0.61 -7.80
C SER A 123 4.04 -1.30 -6.46
N LEU A 124 5.23 -1.86 -6.23
CA LEU A 124 5.57 -2.49 -4.95
C LEU A 124 5.74 -1.47 -3.83
N ILE A 125 6.40 -0.36 -4.12
CA ILE A 125 6.51 0.76 -3.17
C ILE A 125 5.13 1.28 -2.79
N ALA A 126 4.19 1.37 -3.73
CA ALA A 126 2.81 1.76 -3.46
C ALA A 126 2.12 0.81 -2.48
N ILE A 127 2.34 -0.50 -2.60
CA ILE A 127 1.79 -1.50 -1.69
C ILE A 127 2.37 -1.34 -0.29
N TYR A 128 3.69 -1.17 -0.18
CA TYR A 128 4.33 -0.94 1.11
C TYR A 128 3.82 0.32 1.81
N ILE A 129 3.69 1.41 1.05
CA ILE A 129 3.14 2.65 1.59
C ILE A 129 1.68 2.43 2.03
N ARG A 130 0.85 1.73 1.24
CA ARG A 130 -0.56 1.47 1.60
C ARG A 130 -0.71 0.62 2.85
N GLU A 131 0.08 -0.44 2.96
CA GLU A 131 0.12 -1.31 4.14
C GLU A 131 0.57 -0.54 5.38
N ALA A 132 1.68 0.20 5.29
CA ALA A 132 2.16 1.02 6.39
C ALA A 132 1.18 2.14 6.79
N MET A 133 0.39 2.61 5.82
CA MET A 133 -0.70 3.56 6.01
C MET A 133 -1.99 2.92 6.56
N GLY A 134 -2.02 1.59 6.75
CA GLY A 134 -3.16 0.84 7.27
C GLY A 134 -4.40 0.91 6.37
N ILE A 135 -4.23 1.16 5.07
CA ILE A 135 -5.35 1.36 4.13
C ILE A 135 -6.18 0.08 3.99
N ASP A 136 -5.54 -1.07 4.18
CA ASP A 136 -6.16 -2.39 4.01
C ASP A 136 -7.02 -2.81 5.23
N ASP A 137 -6.85 -2.17 6.39
CA ASP A 137 -7.69 -2.38 7.59
C ASP A 137 -8.71 -1.24 7.80
N VAL A 138 -9.62 -1.14 6.83
CA VAL A 138 -10.58 -0.05 6.67
C VAL A 138 -11.47 0.14 7.91
N GLU A 139 -11.86 -0.93 8.60
CA GLU A 139 -12.78 -0.84 9.75
C GLU A 139 -12.07 -0.32 11.01
N ILE A 140 -10.88 -0.83 11.32
CA ILE A 140 -10.08 -0.34 12.44
C ILE A 140 -9.69 1.11 12.18
N LEU A 141 -9.27 1.42 10.95
CA LEU A 141 -8.87 2.76 10.55
C LEU A 141 -10.05 3.74 10.66
N ARG A 142 -11.24 3.34 10.19
CA ARG A 142 -12.45 4.15 10.30
C ARG A 142 -12.76 4.49 11.75
N ARG A 143 -12.70 3.51 12.66
CA ARG A 143 -13.00 3.71 14.09
C ARG A 143 -11.97 4.62 14.75
N LYS A 144 -10.68 4.33 14.60
CA LYS A 144 -9.59 5.10 15.23
C LYS A 144 -9.56 6.56 14.78
N VAL A 145 -9.71 6.81 13.48
CA VAL A 145 -9.70 8.18 12.94
C VAL A 145 -10.95 8.93 13.38
N ALA A 146 -12.13 8.30 13.35
CA ALA A 146 -13.37 8.94 13.77
C ALA A 146 -13.36 9.30 15.27
N ASP A 147 -12.86 8.41 16.13
CA ASP A 147 -12.86 8.59 17.59
C ASP A 147 -11.93 9.73 18.04
N MET A 148 -10.89 10.03 17.25
CA MET A 148 -9.89 11.06 17.59
C MET A 148 -10.24 12.45 17.05
N ILE A 149 -11.16 12.55 16.11
CA ILE A 149 -11.55 13.84 15.54
C ILE A 149 -12.47 14.57 16.51
N ASN A 150 -11.94 15.63 17.11
CA ASN A 150 -12.74 16.59 17.87
C ASN A 150 -12.99 17.84 17.01
N LEU A 151 -14.22 18.02 16.53
CA LEU A 151 -14.62 19.20 15.76
C LEU A 151 -15.25 20.25 16.69
N PRO A 152 -14.57 21.36 17.00
CA PRO A 152 -15.12 22.44 17.83
C PRO A 152 -16.08 23.32 17.02
N ILE A 153 -17.12 22.70 16.42
CA ILE A 153 -18.09 23.39 15.58
C ILE A 153 -19.41 23.45 16.33
N PRO A 154 -20.10 24.62 16.40
CA PRO A 154 -21.37 24.76 17.09
C PRO A 154 -22.51 24.12 16.30
N MET A 155 -22.50 22.79 16.20
CA MET A 155 -23.54 21.98 15.56
C MET A 155 -24.02 20.90 16.52
N PRO A 156 -25.25 20.38 16.33
CA PRO A 156 -25.73 19.22 17.10
C PRO A 156 -24.78 18.03 16.93
N GLN A 157 -24.48 17.33 18.03
CA GLN A 157 -23.56 16.18 18.01
C GLN A 157 -23.87 15.12 16.94
N PRO A 158 -25.15 14.78 16.63
CA PRO A 158 -25.45 13.84 15.54
C PRO A 158 -24.95 14.31 14.17
N VAL A 159 -24.99 15.62 13.91
CA VAL A 159 -24.49 16.21 12.65
C VAL A 159 -22.97 16.15 12.61
N VAL A 160 -22.31 16.42 13.74
CA VAL A 160 -20.84 16.33 13.86
C VAL A 160 -20.38 14.90 13.58
N ASN A 161 -21.00 13.89 14.21
CA ASN A 161 -20.64 12.49 13.99
C ASN A 161 -20.84 12.08 12.52
N TRP A 162 -21.97 12.47 11.91
CA TRP A 162 -22.24 12.19 10.50
C TRP A 162 -21.19 12.82 9.56
N LEU A 163 -20.73 14.04 9.86
CA LEU A 163 -19.68 14.70 9.07
C LEU A 163 -18.34 13.98 9.19
N ILE A 164 -17.97 13.54 10.39
CA ILE A 164 -16.76 12.77 10.64
C ILE A 164 -16.81 11.46 9.86
N GLU A 165 -17.89 10.68 9.99
CA GLU A 165 -18.06 9.41 9.27
C GLU A 165 -17.98 9.59 7.75
N LYS A 166 -18.62 10.64 7.21
CA LYS A 166 -18.58 10.95 5.79
C LYS A 166 -17.18 11.36 5.34
N GLY A 167 -16.49 12.20 6.12
CA GLY A 167 -15.12 12.62 5.84
C GLY A 167 -14.14 11.45 5.85
N VAL A 168 -14.22 10.59 6.87
CA VAL A 168 -13.41 9.37 6.98
C VAL A 168 -13.69 8.41 5.83
N THR A 169 -14.96 8.19 5.47
CA THR A 169 -15.31 7.33 4.33
C THR A 169 -14.76 7.89 3.01
N ALA A 170 -14.87 9.20 2.80
CA ALA A 170 -14.33 9.85 1.63
C ALA A 170 -12.79 9.76 1.59
N LEU A 171 -12.11 9.95 2.73
CA LEU A 171 -10.67 9.77 2.86
C LEU A 171 -10.26 8.36 2.43
N LEU A 172 -10.85 7.33 3.04
CA LEU A 172 -10.54 5.92 2.74
C LEU A 172 -10.70 5.59 1.26
N SER A 173 -11.68 6.21 0.60
CA SER A 173 -11.91 6.01 -0.84
C SER A 173 -10.86 6.64 -1.77
N VAL A 174 -10.04 7.58 -1.28
CA VAL A 174 -9.04 8.31 -2.10
C VAL A 174 -7.60 7.94 -1.80
N LEU A 175 -7.30 7.36 -0.63
CA LEU A 175 -5.94 7.10 -0.17
C LEU A 175 -5.13 6.24 -1.15
N SER A 176 -5.68 5.12 -1.60
CA SER A 176 -4.99 4.22 -2.55
C SER A 176 -4.59 4.94 -3.84
N ARG A 177 -5.48 5.79 -4.38
CA ARG A 177 -5.22 6.60 -5.57
C ARG A 177 -4.22 7.72 -5.30
N ALA A 178 -4.28 8.33 -4.12
CA ALA A 178 -3.34 9.39 -3.74
C ALA A 178 -1.90 8.87 -3.68
N VAL A 179 -1.69 7.65 -3.18
CA VAL A 179 -0.38 6.99 -3.16
C VAL A 179 0.16 6.80 -4.58
N ASP A 180 -0.64 6.25 -5.50
CA ASP A 180 -0.22 6.05 -6.89
C ASP A 180 0.17 7.35 -7.58
N VAL A 181 -0.69 8.37 -7.48
CA VAL A 181 -0.45 9.67 -8.12
C VAL A 181 0.82 10.30 -7.56
N SER A 182 1.01 10.26 -6.24
CA SER A 182 2.18 10.84 -5.60
C SER A 182 3.48 10.15 -6.01
N LEU A 183 3.47 8.82 -6.09
CA LEU A 183 4.63 8.05 -6.56
C LEU A 183 4.96 8.34 -8.03
N LEU A 184 3.95 8.45 -8.89
CA LEU A 184 4.15 8.80 -10.30
C LEU A 184 4.68 10.23 -10.46
N GLU A 185 4.16 11.19 -9.69
CA GLU A 185 4.63 12.58 -9.73
C GLU A 185 6.06 12.73 -9.22
N CYS A 186 6.46 11.94 -8.23
CA CYS A 186 7.78 12.05 -7.60
C CYS A 186 8.86 11.22 -8.30
N PHE A 187 8.49 10.03 -8.81
CA PHE A 187 9.44 9.00 -9.23
C PHE A 187 9.08 8.33 -10.57
N GLY A 188 7.98 8.73 -11.20
CA GLY A 188 7.59 8.23 -12.52
C GLY A 188 8.56 8.66 -13.62
N LYS A 189 8.43 8.05 -14.81
CA LYS A 189 9.26 8.38 -15.99
C LYS A 189 9.16 9.86 -16.38
N ASP A 190 7.99 10.47 -16.16
CA ASP A 190 7.70 11.88 -16.40
C ASP A 190 7.49 12.64 -15.07
N ALA A 191 8.35 12.39 -14.08
CA ALA A 191 8.23 12.98 -12.75
C ALA A 191 8.16 14.52 -12.82
N THR A 192 7.09 15.09 -12.25
CA THR A 192 6.84 16.53 -12.20
C THR A 192 7.37 17.17 -10.92
N HIS A 193 7.60 16.38 -9.88
CA HIS A 193 8.14 16.82 -8.59
C HIS A 193 9.42 16.06 -8.27
N HIS A 194 10.52 16.76 -8.03
CA HIS A 194 11.79 16.14 -7.68
C HIS A 194 12.00 16.22 -6.18
N VAL A 195 11.72 15.10 -5.50
CA VAL A 195 11.83 15.00 -4.04
C VAL A 195 13.22 14.51 -3.63
N LYS A 196 13.83 15.21 -2.66
CA LYS A 196 15.15 14.90 -2.08
C LYS A 196 15.06 14.42 -0.64
N THR A 197 13.94 14.67 0.01
CA THR A 197 13.70 14.30 1.41
C THR A 197 12.35 13.61 1.56
N ILE A 198 12.24 12.82 2.64
CA ILE A 198 11.00 12.11 2.96
C ILE A 198 9.86 13.12 3.24
N GLY A 199 10.18 14.23 3.91
CA GLY A 199 9.23 15.31 4.19
C GLY A 199 8.66 15.94 2.92
N GLU A 200 9.44 16.06 1.85
CA GLU A 200 8.96 16.54 0.55
C GLU A 200 7.98 15.56 -0.09
N PHE A 201 8.26 14.25 -0.04
CA PHE A 201 7.31 13.23 -0.52
C PHE A 201 6.00 13.24 0.30
N GLN A 202 6.09 13.30 1.64
CA GLN A 202 4.92 13.38 2.51
C GLN A 202 4.08 14.63 2.22
N ALA A 203 4.71 15.77 1.88
CA ALA A 203 4.01 16.98 1.49
C ALA A 203 3.25 16.82 0.16
N VAL A 204 3.86 16.17 -0.83
CA VAL A 204 3.18 15.83 -2.11
C VAL A 204 2.01 14.88 -1.86
N LEU A 205 2.22 13.81 -1.09
CA LEU A 205 1.17 12.87 -0.71
C LEU A 205 0.00 13.57 -0.02
N ARG A 206 0.29 14.45 0.94
CA ARG A 206 -0.72 15.26 1.63
C ARG A 206 -1.48 16.18 0.69
N GLY A 207 -0.79 16.82 -0.25
CA GLY A 207 -1.41 17.65 -1.28
C GLY A 207 -2.39 16.87 -2.14
N ASN A 208 -1.96 15.69 -2.63
CA ASN A 208 -2.78 14.82 -3.46
C ASN A 208 -3.99 14.25 -2.72
N VAL A 209 -3.82 13.81 -1.46
CA VAL A 209 -4.96 13.41 -0.60
C VAL A 209 -5.95 14.55 -0.42
N THR A 210 -5.45 15.77 -0.13
CA THR A 210 -6.30 16.95 0.07
C THR A 210 -7.13 17.28 -1.17
N GLN A 211 -6.48 17.30 -2.35
CA GLN A 211 -7.15 17.59 -3.61
C GLN A 211 -8.20 16.53 -3.96
N LEU A 212 -7.87 15.25 -3.83
CA LEU A 212 -8.80 14.16 -4.12
C LEU A 212 -9.96 14.15 -3.12
N LEU A 213 -9.70 14.44 -1.84
CA LEU A 213 -10.72 14.50 -0.81
C LEU A 213 -11.68 15.67 -1.06
N HIS A 214 -11.19 16.85 -1.42
CA HIS A 214 -12.04 17.97 -1.83
C HIS A 214 -12.96 17.61 -3.00
N ASN A 215 -12.45 16.90 -4.01
CA ASN A 215 -13.25 16.46 -5.16
C ASN A 215 -14.33 15.45 -4.78
N LYS A 216 -14.13 14.67 -3.71
CA LYS A 216 -15.09 13.68 -3.20
C LYS A 216 -16.06 14.27 -2.17
N MET A 217 -15.61 15.21 -1.36
CA MET A 217 -16.38 15.87 -0.30
C MET A 217 -17.19 17.04 -0.85
N SER A 218 -18.10 16.77 -1.80
CA SER A 218 -19.17 17.73 -2.11
C SER A 218 -20.30 17.56 -1.09
N VAL A 219 -20.24 18.26 0.04
CA VAL A 219 -21.38 18.28 0.97
C VAL A 219 -22.32 19.44 0.62
N VAL A 220 -23.28 19.14 -0.26
CA VAL A 220 -24.41 20.03 -0.53
C VAL A 220 -25.01 20.43 0.82
N LEU A 221 -25.11 21.74 1.08
CA LEU A 221 -25.68 22.40 2.29
C LEU A 221 -24.70 22.79 3.41
N LEU A 222 -23.41 22.46 3.37
CA LEU A 222 -22.46 22.98 4.37
C LEU A 222 -21.81 24.30 3.91
N PRO A 223 -21.55 25.24 4.84
CA PRO A 223 -20.65 26.35 4.57
C PRO A 223 -19.25 25.85 4.20
N ALA A 224 -18.62 26.48 3.22
CA ALA A 224 -17.28 26.08 2.74
C ALA A 224 -16.21 26.07 3.85
N PHE A 225 -16.36 26.89 4.90
CA PHE A 225 -15.43 26.87 6.03
C PHE A 225 -15.56 25.59 6.87
N VAL A 226 -16.76 25.06 7.04
CA VAL A 226 -17.02 23.80 7.77
C VAL A 226 -16.42 22.63 6.97
N GLU A 227 -16.65 22.61 5.66
CA GLU A 227 -16.11 21.57 4.79
C GLU A 227 -14.57 21.55 4.84
N ARG A 228 -13.92 22.70 4.69
CA ARG A 228 -12.46 22.82 4.81
C ARG A 228 -11.95 22.38 6.18
N PHE A 229 -12.66 22.74 7.23
CA PHE A 229 -12.26 22.39 8.59
C PHE A 229 -12.35 20.88 8.83
N VAL A 230 -13.45 20.24 8.41
CA VAL A 230 -13.61 18.77 8.47
C VAL A 230 -12.53 18.06 7.66
N ILE A 231 -12.26 18.52 6.43
CA ILE A 231 -11.22 17.96 5.56
C ILE A 231 -9.85 18.07 6.23
N SER A 232 -9.49 19.25 6.77
CA SER A 232 -8.22 19.43 7.47
C SER A 232 -8.12 18.50 8.67
N SER A 233 -9.12 18.49 9.55
CA SER A 233 -9.08 17.65 10.76
C SER A 233 -8.96 16.16 10.43
N VAL A 234 -9.70 15.66 9.42
CA VAL A 234 -9.63 14.26 8.98
C VAL A 234 -8.23 13.93 8.45
N ILE A 235 -7.65 14.81 7.62
CA ILE A 235 -6.31 14.60 7.06
C ILE A 235 -5.24 14.70 8.15
N ASP A 236 -5.31 15.70 9.02
CA ASP A 236 -4.37 15.92 10.11
C ASP A 236 -4.31 14.71 11.03
N THR A 237 -5.46 14.27 11.55
CA THR A 237 -5.56 13.10 12.41
C THR A 237 -5.03 11.84 11.73
N TYR A 238 -5.36 11.64 10.45
CA TYR A 238 -4.88 10.46 9.72
C TYR A 238 -3.36 10.47 9.49
N PHE A 239 -2.81 11.61 9.06
CA PHE A 239 -1.38 11.73 8.80
C PHE A 239 -0.55 11.62 10.07
N GLU A 240 -1.05 12.15 11.19
CA GLU A 240 -0.40 12.01 12.50
C GLU A 240 -0.33 10.55 12.95
N LEU A 241 -1.39 9.77 12.73
CA LEU A 241 -1.48 8.38 13.14
C LEU A 241 -0.68 7.41 12.24
N TYR A 242 -0.71 7.63 10.92
CA TYR A 242 -0.28 6.60 9.96
C TYR A 242 0.84 7.02 9.03
N VAL A 243 1.04 8.33 8.78
CA VAL A 243 2.02 8.80 7.78
C VAL A 243 3.38 9.13 8.40
N THR A 244 3.43 9.36 9.71
CA THR A 244 4.68 9.54 10.49
C THR A 244 5.41 8.22 10.80
N ASN A 245 4.90 7.09 10.31
CA ASN A 245 5.43 5.76 10.57
C ASN A 245 6.81 5.55 9.94
N GLU A 246 7.75 4.97 10.71
CA GLU A 246 9.11 4.63 10.26
C GLU A 246 9.10 3.76 8.99
N ARG A 247 8.10 2.88 8.82
CA ARG A 247 7.99 2.02 7.63
C ARG A 247 7.78 2.77 6.33
N ILE A 248 6.96 3.83 6.31
CA ILE A 248 6.80 4.69 5.12
C ILE A 248 8.11 5.41 4.83
N ASN A 249 8.77 5.89 5.88
CA ASN A 249 10.05 6.58 5.78
C ASN A 249 11.12 5.66 5.18
N THR A 250 11.17 4.38 5.59
CA THR A 250 12.06 3.36 5.04
C THR A 250 11.75 3.07 3.57
N ALA A 251 10.48 2.81 3.24
CA ALA A 251 10.06 2.55 1.86
C ALA A 251 10.44 3.71 0.93
N VAL A 252 10.13 4.95 1.33
CA VAL A 252 10.46 6.16 0.54
C VAL A 252 11.96 6.43 0.50
N SER A 253 12.69 6.20 1.59
CA SER A 253 14.16 6.36 1.63
C SER A 253 14.87 5.43 0.65
N SER A 254 14.38 4.20 0.48
CA SER A 254 14.93 3.26 -0.49
C SER A 254 14.87 3.81 -1.92
N VAL A 255 13.81 4.54 -2.25
CA VAL A 255 13.61 5.18 -3.56
C VAL A 255 14.45 6.44 -3.71
N ILE A 256 14.45 7.31 -2.69
CA ILE A 256 15.20 8.58 -2.70
C ILE A 256 16.71 8.33 -2.80
N ARG A 257 17.25 7.33 -2.08
CA ARG A 257 18.69 6.99 -2.16
C ARG A 257 19.10 6.49 -3.54
N ARG A 258 18.19 5.89 -4.30
CA ARG A 258 18.44 5.28 -5.62
C ARG A 258 18.16 6.22 -6.80
N GLY A 259 17.46 7.35 -6.57
CA GLY A 259 17.28 8.43 -7.55
C GLY A 259 18.44 9.42 -7.64
N LYS A 260 19.56 9.16 -6.96
CA LYS A 260 20.84 9.87 -7.08
C LYS A 260 21.82 9.06 -7.90
#